data_AF-A0A7C2E265-F1
#
_entry.id   AF-A0A7C2E265-F1
#
_cell.length_a   1.000
_cell.length_b   1.000
_cell.length_c   1.000
_cell.angle_alpha   90.00
_cell.angle_beta   90.00
_cell.angle_gamma   90.00
#
_symmetry.space_group_name_H-M   'P 1'
#
loop_
_entity.id
_entity.type
_entity.pdbx_description
1 polymer ?
#
loop_
_entity_poly.entity_id
_entity_poly.type
_entity_poly.pdbx_seq_one_letter_code
_entity_poly.pdbx_strand_id
1 'polypeptide(L)'
;MTIPQTVLHNSVGFGGMNRPEDVRMVQCLLNAVPAQRGGPLPLLDVDGMCGPLTTGAVRKFQLQNAPVADGRIDPGQATETALLAILDSLGKLAALIGQAGAAVPQVPGQPTAPGQAGAESTVRKTFVQKARSMLPPYPQLTPGTKPSVGTNCYAFPAQVFGALPVIAQGKPGAFSIKVETLTFYLDKPTIWWEKVALKIDEVHAPARPCWVPFGPGRSPLPGDIYVLHMLDRPAEFQHVGVVLSVSADGWETGDSGQGNGGQTGLRKRKVDAAGVIDGEFTKKARVRGWADLDSIYSVAWASFPPMV
;
A
#
# COMPACT_ATOMS: atom_id res chain seq x y z
N MET A 1 -39.33 -11.73 8.10
CA MET A 1 -39.47 -10.25 8.13
C MET A 1 -39.84 -9.83 6.72
N THR A 2 -40.59 -8.74 6.51
CA THR A 2 -40.81 -8.26 5.13
C THR A 2 -39.48 -7.74 4.59
N ILE A 3 -39.01 -8.29 3.47
CA ILE A 3 -37.77 -7.85 2.81
C ILE A 3 -37.98 -6.39 2.38
N PRO A 4 -37.12 -5.44 2.78
CA PRO A 4 -37.26 -4.05 2.33
C PRO A 4 -37.03 -3.95 0.82
N GLN A 5 -37.68 -2.95 0.20
CA GLN A 5 -37.53 -2.72 -1.24
C GLN A 5 -36.10 -2.29 -1.61
N THR A 6 -35.42 -1.55 -0.73
CA THR A 6 -34.00 -1.22 -0.85
C THR A 6 -33.41 -0.91 0.52
N VAL A 7 -32.11 -1.13 0.67
CA VAL A 7 -31.29 -0.75 1.83
C VAL A 7 -30.15 0.19 1.43
N LEU A 8 -30.11 0.62 0.16
CA LEU A 8 -29.13 1.54 -0.39
C LEU A 8 -29.78 2.89 -0.72
N HIS A 9 -29.04 3.98 -0.48
CA HIS A 9 -29.48 5.32 -0.89
C HIS A 9 -29.03 5.64 -2.32
N ASN A 10 -27.86 5.14 -2.74
CA ASN A 10 -27.26 5.40 -4.04
C ASN A 10 -26.60 4.14 -4.61
N SER A 11 -26.21 4.20 -5.87
CA SER A 11 -25.55 3.09 -6.56
C SER A 11 -24.13 2.83 -6.08
N VAL A 12 -23.75 1.55 -6.05
CA VAL A 12 -22.44 1.06 -5.59
C VAL A 12 -21.82 0.14 -6.65
N GLY A 13 -20.54 0.30 -6.95
CA GLY A 13 -19.82 -0.48 -7.96
C GLY A 13 -19.33 0.36 -9.13
N PHE A 14 -19.17 -0.28 -10.28
CA PHE A 14 -18.64 0.34 -11.49
C PHE A 14 -19.48 1.54 -11.94
N GLY A 15 -18.85 2.73 -11.99
CA GLY A 15 -19.53 3.97 -12.36
C GLY A 15 -20.66 4.42 -11.40
N GLY A 16 -20.75 3.80 -10.21
CA GLY A 16 -21.73 4.16 -9.18
C GLY A 16 -21.32 5.40 -8.37
N MET A 17 -22.24 5.93 -7.57
CA MET A 17 -21.97 7.06 -6.68
C MET A 17 -21.04 6.69 -5.52
N ASN A 18 -21.05 5.41 -5.11
CA ASN A 18 -20.08 4.83 -4.16
C ASN A 18 -19.98 5.58 -2.83
N ARG A 19 -21.13 5.98 -2.26
CA ARG A 19 -21.15 6.60 -0.93
C ARG A 19 -20.67 5.61 0.12
N PRO A 20 -19.81 6.01 1.07
CA PRO A 20 -19.25 5.08 2.05
C PRO A 20 -20.29 4.29 2.85
N GLU A 21 -21.44 4.88 3.20
CA GLU A 21 -22.53 4.15 3.87
C GLU A 21 -23.08 3.00 3.01
N ASP A 22 -23.38 3.26 1.75
CA ASP A 22 -23.96 2.30 0.82
C ASP A 22 -22.93 1.21 0.45
N VAL A 23 -21.66 1.60 0.30
CA VAL A 23 -20.56 0.66 0.01
C VAL A 23 -20.35 -0.32 1.16
N ARG A 24 -20.36 0.15 2.42
CA ARG A 24 -20.27 -0.74 3.59
C ARG A 24 -21.44 -1.70 3.65
N MET A 25 -22.65 -1.20 3.39
CA MET A 25 -23.83 -2.05 3.32
C MET A 25 -23.62 -3.15 2.27
N VAL A 26 -23.22 -2.80 1.04
CA VAL A 26 -22.95 -3.79 -0.02
C VAL A 26 -21.86 -4.78 0.37
N GLN A 27 -20.75 -4.33 0.94
CA GLN A 27 -19.64 -5.20 1.38
C GLN A 27 -20.12 -6.19 2.46
N CYS A 28 -20.87 -5.72 3.46
CA CYS A 28 -21.49 -6.57 4.48
C CYS A 28 -22.41 -7.63 3.88
N LEU A 29 -23.31 -7.21 2.99
CA LEU A 29 -24.29 -8.09 2.37
C LEU A 29 -23.58 -9.14 1.49
N LEU A 30 -22.64 -8.73 0.63
CA LEU A 30 -21.88 -9.64 -0.22
C LEU A 30 -21.10 -10.67 0.60
N ASN A 31 -20.46 -10.26 1.70
CA ASN A 31 -19.72 -11.16 2.58
C ASN A 31 -20.59 -12.19 3.27
N ALA A 32 -21.86 -11.88 3.50
CA ALA A 32 -22.80 -12.80 4.13
C ALA A 32 -23.34 -13.87 3.16
N VAL A 33 -23.13 -13.69 1.84
CA VAL A 33 -23.47 -14.67 0.81
C VAL A 33 -22.39 -15.77 0.76
N PRO A 34 -22.75 -17.07 0.80
CA PRO A 34 -21.80 -18.15 0.61
C PRO A 34 -21.11 -18.07 -0.76
N ALA A 35 -19.84 -18.47 -0.84
CA ALA A 35 -19.07 -18.43 -2.08
C ALA A 35 -19.72 -19.23 -3.23
N GLN A 36 -20.41 -20.33 -2.91
CA GLN A 36 -21.16 -21.17 -3.86
C GLN A 36 -22.40 -20.47 -4.42
N ARG A 37 -22.86 -19.38 -3.78
CA ARG A 37 -23.97 -18.54 -4.22
C ARG A 37 -23.51 -17.16 -4.70
N GLY A 38 -22.21 -17.01 -5.01
CA GLY A 38 -21.68 -15.81 -5.64
C GLY A 38 -21.00 -14.85 -4.67
N GLY A 39 -20.92 -15.20 -3.39
CA GLY A 39 -20.18 -14.44 -2.40
C GLY A 39 -18.68 -14.35 -2.70
N PRO A 40 -18.00 -13.28 -2.27
CA PRO A 40 -16.57 -13.11 -2.44
C PRO A 40 -15.81 -14.17 -1.61
N LEU A 41 -14.72 -14.69 -2.19
CA LEU A 41 -13.77 -15.54 -1.47
C LEU A 41 -12.36 -15.16 -1.98
N PRO A 42 -11.52 -14.51 -1.17
CA PRO A 42 -11.76 -14.10 0.22
C PRO A 42 -12.90 -13.07 0.38
N LEU A 43 -13.39 -12.90 1.62
CA LEU A 43 -14.38 -11.86 1.95
C LEU A 43 -13.81 -10.46 1.65
N LEU A 44 -14.68 -9.50 1.35
CA LEU A 44 -14.34 -8.09 1.21
C LEU A 44 -14.09 -7.47 2.58
N ASP A 45 -13.27 -6.42 2.62
CA ASP A 45 -13.26 -5.52 3.76
C ASP A 45 -14.50 -4.63 3.72
N VAL A 46 -15.08 -4.35 4.88
CA VAL A 46 -16.24 -3.45 5.04
C VAL A 46 -15.74 -2.04 5.35
N ASP A 47 -14.98 -1.47 4.42
CA ASP A 47 -14.28 -0.19 4.58
C ASP A 47 -15.09 1.01 4.04
N GLY A 48 -16.08 0.76 3.19
CA GLY A 48 -16.85 1.79 2.50
C GLY A 48 -16.13 2.35 1.26
N MET A 49 -15.07 1.69 0.79
CA MET A 49 -14.32 2.05 -0.41
C MET A 49 -14.71 1.14 -1.58
N CYS A 50 -15.28 1.72 -2.63
CA CYS A 50 -15.66 0.95 -3.81
C CYS A 50 -14.50 0.79 -4.79
N GLY A 51 -13.58 -0.13 -4.46
CA GLY A 51 -12.46 -0.49 -5.32
C GLY A 51 -12.74 -1.67 -6.27
N PRO A 52 -11.74 -2.11 -7.05
CA PRO A 52 -11.86 -3.25 -7.96
C PRO A 52 -12.31 -4.55 -7.29
N LEU A 53 -12.01 -4.74 -6.00
CA LEU A 53 -12.46 -5.91 -5.23
C LEU A 53 -13.98 -5.87 -5.00
N THR A 54 -14.52 -4.74 -4.54
CA THR A 54 -15.96 -4.56 -4.37
C THR A 54 -16.68 -4.69 -5.71
N THR A 55 -16.23 -3.99 -6.75
CA THR A 55 -16.78 -4.10 -8.11
C THR A 55 -16.69 -5.53 -8.66
N GLY A 56 -15.57 -6.21 -8.43
CA GLY A 56 -15.36 -7.60 -8.84
C GLY A 56 -16.26 -8.59 -8.09
N ALA A 57 -16.49 -8.38 -6.80
CA ALA A 57 -17.40 -9.16 -5.99
C ALA A 57 -18.86 -8.93 -6.38
N VAL A 58 -19.25 -7.68 -6.66
CA VAL A 58 -20.56 -7.36 -7.25
C VAL A 58 -20.72 -8.12 -8.56
N ARG A 59 -19.73 -8.05 -9.46
CA ARG A 59 -19.78 -8.77 -10.74
C ARG A 59 -19.86 -10.29 -10.57
N LYS A 60 -19.08 -10.85 -9.64
CA LYS A 60 -19.11 -12.29 -9.31
C LYS A 60 -20.50 -12.72 -8.82
N PHE A 61 -21.08 -11.93 -7.92
CA PHE A 61 -22.42 -12.18 -7.41
C PHE A 61 -23.48 -12.11 -8.53
N GLN A 62 -23.39 -11.09 -9.38
CA GLN A 62 -24.29 -10.89 -10.50
C GLN A 62 -24.24 -12.04 -11.51
N LEU A 63 -23.05 -12.55 -11.84
CA LEU A 63 -22.88 -13.68 -12.76
C LEU A 63 -23.68 -14.92 -12.36
N GLN A 64 -24.01 -15.07 -11.07
CA GLN A 64 -24.75 -16.21 -10.55
C GLN A 64 -26.22 -15.91 -10.22
N ASN A 65 -26.57 -14.63 -10.00
CA ASN A 65 -27.85 -14.27 -9.38
C ASN A 65 -28.60 -13.12 -10.07
N ALA A 66 -28.04 -12.49 -11.11
CA ALA A 66 -28.63 -11.35 -11.79
C ALA A 66 -28.58 -11.50 -13.32
N PRO A 67 -29.48 -10.84 -14.08
CA PRO A 67 -29.50 -10.94 -15.54
C PRO A 67 -28.31 -10.24 -16.22
N VAL A 68 -27.67 -9.27 -15.55
CA VAL A 68 -26.53 -8.50 -16.09
C VAL A 68 -25.41 -8.45 -15.04
N ALA A 69 -24.17 -8.66 -15.50
CA ALA A 69 -22.96 -8.66 -14.67
C ALA A 69 -22.01 -7.51 -15.04
N ASP A 70 -22.46 -6.29 -14.76
CA ASP A 70 -21.78 -5.01 -15.05
C ASP A 70 -20.92 -4.49 -13.89
N GLY A 71 -20.95 -5.16 -12.73
CA GLY A 71 -20.19 -4.77 -11.54
C GLY A 71 -20.82 -3.61 -10.77
N ARG A 72 -22.11 -3.31 -10.96
CA ARG A 72 -22.84 -2.23 -10.30
C ARG A 72 -24.14 -2.70 -9.64
N ILE A 73 -24.41 -2.24 -8.43
CA ILE A 73 -25.68 -2.41 -7.72
C ILE A 73 -26.41 -1.06 -7.70
N ASP A 74 -27.64 -1.03 -8.21
CA ASP A 74 -28.52 0.13 -8.14
C ASP A 74 -29.66 -0.12 -7.12
N PRO A 75 -30.07 0.90 -6.34
CA PRO A 75 -31.12 0.78 -5.33
C PRO A 75 -32.45 0.27 -5.90
N GLY A 76 -33.02 -0.75 -5.25
CA GLY A 76 -34.30 -1.38 -5.59
C GLY A 76 -34.28 -2.22 -6.86
N GLN A 77 -33.12 -2.41 -7.49
CA GLN A 77 -33.02 -3.11 -8.77
C GLN A 77 -32.67 -4.60 -8.60
N ALA A 78 -32.53 -5.29 -9.73
CA ALA A 78 -32.39 -6.74 -9.80
C ALA A 78 -31.24 -7.30 -8.93
N THR A 79 -30.05 -6.67 -8.95
CA THR A 79 -28.91 -7.15 -8.16
C THR A 79 -29.13 -7.01 -6.66
N GLU A 80 -29.66 -5.88 -6.19
CA GLU A 80 -29.95 -5.70 -4.76
C GLU A 80 -31.08 -6.63 -4.31
N THR A 81 -32.16 -6.71 -5.10
CA THR A 81 -33.30 -7.60 -4.82
C THR A 81 -32.85 -9.05 -4.66
N ALA A 82 -32.00 -9.55 -5.56
CA ALA A 82 -31.45 -10.89 -5.47
C ALA A 82 -30.58 -11.07 -4.22
N LEU A 83 -29.74 -10.08 -3.89
CA LEU A 83 -28.87 -10.11 -2.72
C LEU A 83 -29.67 -10.19 -1.42
N LEU A 84 -30.72 -9.37 -1.27
CA LEU A 84 -31.58 -9.38 -0.09
C LEU A 84 -32.39 -10.67 0.02
N ALA A 85 -32.95 -11.18 -1.09
CA ALA A 85 -33.69 -12.43 -1.10
C ALA A 85 -32.82 -13.63 -0.68
N ILE A 86 -31.56 -13.67 -1.12
CA ILE A 86 -30.61 -14.71 -0.70
C ILE A 86 -30.35 -14.62 0.80
N LEU A 87 -30.09 -13.44 1.33
CA LEU A 87 -29.78 -13.27 2.75
C LEU A 87 -30.99 -13.51 3.65
N ASP A 88 -32.20 -13.22 3.17
CA ASP A 88 -33.44 -13.57 3.86
C ASP A 88 -33.64 -15.09 3.91
N SER A 89 -33.44 -15.79 2.78
CA SER A 89 -33.50 -17.25 2.71
C SER A 89 -32.49 -17.95 3.63
N LEU A 90 -31.39 -17.26 3.98
CA LEU A 90 -30.38 -17.72 4.91
C LEU A 90 -30.63 -17.27 6.37
N GLY A 91 -31.70 -16.52 6.64
CA GLY A 91 -32.01 -15.98 7.96
C GLY A 91 -31.05 -14.90 8.46
N LYS A 92 -30.22 -14.32 7.58
CA LYS A 92 -29.18 -13.34 7.93
C LYS A 92 -29.61 -11.88 7.76
N LEU A 93 -30.65 -11.64 6.96
CA LEU A 93 -31.03 -10.30 6.51
C LEU A 93 -31.36 -9.33 7.65
N ALA A 94 -32.19 -9.74 8.61
CA ALA A 94 -32.62 -8.87 9.72
C ALA A 94 -31.46 -8.39 10.59
N ALA A 95 -30.47 -9.27 10.85
CA ALA A 95 -29.29 -8.93 11.64
C ALA A 95 -28.39 -7.92 10.90
N LEU A 96 -28.21 -8.08 9.59
CA LEU A 96 -27.34 -7.23 8.78
C LEU A 96 -27.91 -5.82 8.62
N ILE A 97 -29.22 -5.69 8.39
CA ILE A 97 -29.87 -4.38 8.26
C ILE A 97 -29.94 -3.66 9.62
N GLY A 98 -30.16 -4.39 10.71
CA GLY A 98 -30.17 -3.82 12.06
C GLY A 98 -28.81 -3.35 12.57
N GLN A 99 -27.72 -3.99 12.13
CA GLN A 99 -26.34 -3.62 12.52
C GLN A 99 -25.71 -2.55 11.63
N ALA A 100 -26.20 -2.32 10.41
CA ALA A 100 -25.61 -1.34 9.50
C ALA A 100 -25.77 0.14 9.95
N GLY A 101 -26.55 0.42 11.00
CA GLY A 101 -26.70 1.74 11.62
C GLY A 101 -25.99 1.93 12.97
N ALA A 102 -25.35 0.88 13.51
CA ALA A 102 -24.60 0.94 14.76
C ALA A 102 -23.21 0.37 14.50
N ALA A 103 -22.17 1.09 14.92
CA ALA A 103 -20.77 0.66 14.80
C ALA A 103 -20.65 -0.84 15.13
N VAL A 104 -20.34 -1.64 14.10
CA VAL A 104 -20.35 -3.11 14.20
C VAL A 104 -19.20 -3.54 15.11
N PRO A 105 -19.41 -4.48 16.04
CA PRO A 105 -18.35 -5.06 16.86
C PRO A 105 -17.28 -5.69 15.96
N GLN A 106 -16.05 -5.24 16.14
CA GLN A 106 -14.88 -5.75 15.42
C GLN A 106 -14.68 -7.23 15.77
N VAL A 107 -14.56 -8.08 14.74
CA VAL A 107 -14.04 -9.44 14.92
C VAL A 107 -12.57 -9.32 15.38
N PRO A 108 -12.15 -9.97 16.49
CA PRO A 108 -10.78 -9.88 16.95
C PRO A 108 -9.84 -10.57 15.95
N GLY A 109 -8.96 -9.81 15.29
CA GLY A 109 -7.82 -10.37 14.57
C GLY A 109 -7.56 -9.92 13.11
N GLN A 110 -8.25 -8.91 12.56
CA GLN A 110 -7.88 -8.35 11.24
C GLN A 110 -7.49 -6.86 11.28
N PRO A 111 -6.54 -6.44 10.42
CA PRO A 111 -6.08 -5.05 10.27
C PRO A 111 -7.23 -4.10 9.99
N THR A 112 -7.31 -3.05 10.79
CA THR A 112 -7.93 -1.80 10.35
C THR A 112 -6.98 -1.09 9.36
N ALA A 113 -7.55 -0.28 8.47
CA ALA A 113 -6.80 0.59 7.55
C ALA A 113 -5.67 1.34 8.29
N PRO A 114 -4.58 1.73 7.61
CA PRO A 114 -3.48 2.43 8.26
C PRO A 114 -4.01 3.63 9.07
N GLY A 115 -3.57 3.72 10.33
CA GLY A 115 -3.77 4.90 11.17
C GLY A 115 -3.23 6.17 10.48
N GLN A 116 -3.51 7.35 11.06
CA GLN A 116 -3.14 8.64 10.47
C GLN A 116 -1.74 8.63 9.83
N ALA A 117 -1.68 8.97 8.54
CA ALA A 117 -0.42 9.17 7.83
C ALA A 117 0.36 10.35 8.43
N GLY A 118 1.69 10.30 8.31
CA GLY A 118 2.61 11.28 8.88
C GLY A 118 3.76 10.62 9.61
N ALA A 119 4.76 11.40 10.04
CA ALA A 119 6.02 10.89 10.61
C ALA A 119 5.86 9.79 11.67
N GLU A 120 4.78 9.90 12.46
CA GLU A 120 4.49 9.05 13.62
C GLU A 120 3.50 7.92 13.33
N SER A 121 3.15 7.69 12.06
CA SER A 121 2.24 6.61 11.65
C SER A 121 2.80 5.25 12.10
N THR A 122 1.91 4.32 12.48
CA THR A 122 2.33 2.98 12.90
C THR A 122 3.07 2.25 11.79
N VAL A 123 2.68 2.46 10.53
CA VAL A 123 3.37 1.92 9.35
C VAL A 123 4.83 2.35 9.34
N ARG A 124 5.10 3.65 9.47
CA ARG A 124 6.46 4.20 9.46
C ARG A 124 7.26 3.74 10.65
N LYS A 125 6.67 3.76 11.86
CA LYS A 125 7.32 3.28 13.08
C LYS A 125 7.79 1.83 12.93
N THR A 126 6.92 0.94 12.48
CA THR A 126 7.26 -0.47 12.32
C THR A 126 8.25 -0.69 11.18
N PHE A 127 8.07 -0.02 10.04
CA PHE A 127 9.02 -0.11 8.93
C PHE A 127 10.42 0.37 9.34
N VAL A 128 10.51 1.53 10.00
CA VAL A 128 11.78 2.11 10.45
C VAL A 128 12.41 1.28 11.57
N GLN A 129 11.62 0.78 12.52
CA GLN A 129 12.10 -0.14 13.55
C GLN A 129 12.70 -1.39 12.92
N LYS A 130 12.01 -1.96 11.92
CA LYS A 130 12.49 -3.15 11.21
C LYS A 130 13.77 -2.84 10.44
N ALA A 131 13.79 -1.73 9.69
CA ALA A 131 14.98 -1.28 8.97
C ALA A 131 16.18 -1.12 9.91
N ARG A 132 15.99 -0.45 11.07
CA ARG A 132 17.04 -0.27 12.07
C ARG A 132 17.55 -1.58 12.65
N SER A 133 16.68 -2.57 12.89
CA SER A 133 17.12 -3.89 13.39
C SER A 133 18.02 -4.65 12.41
N MET A 134 18.01 -4.28 11.13
CA MET A 134 18.81 -4.90 10.07
C MET A 134 20.15 -4.19 9.84
N LEU A 135 20.40 -3.08 10.53
CA LEU A 135 21.57 -2.24 10.34
C LEU A 135 22.52 -2.31 11.55
N PRO A 136 23.83 -2.41 11.33
CA PRO A 136 24.80 -2.26 12.42
C PRO A 136 24.86 -0.80 12.92
N PRO A 137 25.39 -0.55 14.13
CA PRO A 137 25.57 0.80 14.66
C PRO A 137 26.46 1.66 13.74
N TYR A 138 26.11 2.93 13.56
CA TYR A 138 26.94 3.86 12.80
C TYR A 138 28.34 4.03 13.44
N PRO A 139 29.46 4.08 12.67
CA PRO A 139 29.57 4.02 11.20
C PRO A 139 29.89 2.62 10.65
N GLN A 140 29.58 1.56 11.41
CA GLN A 140 29.89 0.18 11.00
C GLN A 140 29.04 -0.23 9.79
N LEU A 141 29.57 -1.18 9.02
CA LEU A 141 28.88 -1.79 7.88
C LEU A 141 28.74 -3.29 8.12
N THR A 142 27.73 -3.91 7.52
CA THR A 142 27.58 -5.36 7.54
C THR A 142 28.82 -6.01 6.90
N PRO A 143 29.21 -7.23 7.33
CA PRO A 143 30.14 -8.05 6.56
C PRO A 143 29.58 -8.26 5.15
N GLY A 144 30.46 -8.35 4.14
CA GLY A 144 30.04 -8.58 2.77
C GLY A 144 31.18 -8.44 1.77
N THR A 145 31.02 -9.09 0.62
CA THR A 145 31.97 -8.99 -0.51
C THR A 145 31.43 -8.05 -1.58
N LYS A 146 32.35 -7.44 -2.33
CA LYS A 146 32.00 -6.58 -3.47
C LYS A 146 31.25 -7.40 -4.54
N PRO A 147 30.09 -6.92 -5.04
CA PRO A 147 29.41 -7.54 -6.17
C PRO A 147 30.27 -7.52 -7.43
N SER A 148 30.09 -8.50 -8.32
CA SER A 148 30.82 -8.59 -9.60
C SER A 148 30.47 -7.44 -10.57
N VAL A 149 29.30 -6.82 -10.43
CA VAL A 149 28.86 -5.66 -11.24
C VAL A 149 28.10 -4.66 -10.36
N GLY A 150 28.44 -3.38 -10.47
CA GLY A 150 27.70 -2.27 -9.84
C GLY A 150 27.78 -2.22 -8.31
N THR A 151 26.80 -1.54 -7.71
CA THR A 151 26.59 -1.46 -6.25
C THR A 151 25.23 -2.06 -5.90
N ASN A 152 25.11 -2.79 -4.79
CA ASN A 152 23.88 -3.46 -4.37
C ASN A 152 22.84 -2.51 -3.72
N CYS A 153 22.77 -1.25 -4.15
CA CYS A 153 21.94 -0.21 -3.50
C CYS A 153 20.43 -0.45 -3.62
N TYR A 154 20.00 -1.23 -4.60
CA TYR A 154 18.62 -1.64 -4.78
C TYR A 154 18.08 -2.60 -3.71
N ALA A 155 18.95 -3.23 -2.91
CA ALA A 155 18.59 -4.32 -2.02
C ALA A 155 17.88 -3.86 -0.75
N PHE A 156 18.39 -2.84 -0.06
CA PHE A 156 17.96 -2.57 1.31
C PHE A 156 16.47 -2.27 1.45
N PRO A 157 15.84 -1.39 0.63
CA PRO A 157 14.39 -1.15 0.74
C PRO A 157 13.57 -2.44 0.62
N ALA A 158 13.90 -3.29 -0.35
CA ALA A 158 13.22 -4.56 -0.58
C ALA A 158 13.45 -5.58 0.54
N GLN A 159 14.66 -5.58 1.14
CA GLN A 159 14.97 -6.42 2.30
C GLN A 159 14.10 -6.03 3.50
N VAL A 160 13.87 -4.73 3.73
CA VAL A 160 12.98 -4.27 4.80
C VAL A 160 11.55 -4.74 4.54
N PHE A 161 11.01 -4.51 3.33
CA PHE A 161 9.67 -5.00 2.96
C PHE A 161 9.53 -6.51 3.08
N GLY A 162 10.53 -7.28 2.63
CA GLY A 162 10.51 -8.74 2.72
C GLY A 162 10.65 -9.28 4.15
N ALA A 163 11.10 -8.44 5.09
CA ALA A 163 11.22 -8.80 6.49
C ALA A 163 10.03 -8.30 7.34
N LEU A 164 9.14 -7.49 6.75
CA LEU A 164 7.83 -7.20 7.33
C LEU A 164 6.94 -8.43 7.22
N PRO A 165 6.05 -8.67 8.20
CA PRO A 165 5.07 -9.73 8.08
C PRO A 165 4.20 -9.51 6.83
N VAL A 166 3.72 -10.59 6.21
CA VAL A 166 2.86 -10.56 5.00
C VAL A 166 1.66 -11.46 5.23
N ILE A 167 0.46 -11.08 4.75
CA ILE A 167 -0.81 -11.74 5.12
C ILE A 167 -0.87 -13.20 4.65
N ALA A 168 -0.19 -13.56 3.55
CA ALA A 168 -0.11 -14.94 3.08
C ALA A 168 1.29 -15.52 3.33
N GLN A 169 1.41 -16.37 4.36
CA GLN A 169 2.59 -17.20 4.59
C GLN A 169 2.91 -17.99 3.31
N GLY A 170 4.08 -17.79 2.73
CA GLY A 170 4.55 -18.55 1.56
C GLY A 170 4.21 -17.99 0.16
N LYS A 171 3.68 -16.76 0.04
CA LYS A 171 3.55 -16.06 -1.25
C LYS A 171 4.55 -14.88 -1.35
N PRO A 172 5.81 -15.11 -1.76
CA PRO A 172 6.74 -14.01 -2.03
C PRO A 172 6.15 -13.10 -3.13
N GLY A 173 6.04 -11.79 -2.88
CA GLY A 173 5.37 -10.84 -3.77
C GLY A 173 4.08 -10.19 -3.25
N ALA A 174 4.05 -9.82 -1.97
CA ALA A 174 2.84 -9.39 -1.27
C ALA A 174 2.01 -8.35 -2.05
N PHE A 175 2.64 -7.29 -2.56
CA PHE A 175 2.05 -6.34 -3.50
C PHE A 175 2.79 -6.41 -4.84
N SER A 176 2.06 -6.35 -5.96
CA SER A 176 2.68 -6.30 -7.28
C SER A 176 2.08 -5.22 -8.17
N ILE A 177 2.92 -4.62 -9.01
CA ILE A 177 2.52 -3.61 -9.97
C ILE A 177 3.28 -3.81 -11.28
N LYS A 178 2.57 -3.75 -12.41
CA LYS A 178 3.18 -3.86 -13.73
C LYS A 178 3.67 -2.49 -14.19
N VAL A 179 4.97 -2.34 -14.36
CA VAL A 179 5.62 -1.13 -14.89
C VAL A 179 6.27 -1.51 -16.21
N GLU A 180 5.84 -0.88 -17.30
CA GLU A 180 6.24 -1.26 -18.66
C GLU A 180 5.95 -2.75 -18.91
N THR A 181 6.97 -3.54 -19.25
CA THR A 181 6.86 -4.99 -19.51
C THR A 181 7.14 -5.85 -18.28
N LEU A 182 7.56 -5.25 -17.16
CA LEU A 182 8.02 -5.94 -15.96
C LEU A 182 6.99 -5.87 -14.84
N THR A 183 6.94 -6.92 -14.03
CA THR A 183 6.18 -6.95 -12.77
C THR A 183 7.13 -6.66 -11.61
N PHE A 184 6.83 -5.63 -10.84
CA PHE A 184 7.57 -5.27 -9.64
C PHE A 184 6.83 -5.72 -8.40
N TYR A 185 7.60 -6.04 -7.36
CA TYR A 185 7.11 -6.40 -6.04
C TYR A 185 7.89 -5.61 -4.99
N LEU A 186 7.23 -5.18 -3.92
CA LEU A 186 7.88 -4.34 -2.89
C LEU A 186 8.99 -5.09 -2.14
N ASP A 187 8.91 -6.41 -2.03
CA ASP A 187 9.91 -7.29 -1.41
C ASP A 187 11.01 -7.73 -2.38
N LYS A 188 11.00 -7.24 -3.62
CA LYS A 188 12.02 -7.55 -4.63
C LYS A 188 12.90 -6.34 -4.90
N PRO A 189 14.23 -6.53 -5.01
CA PRO A 189 15.13 -5.41 -5.17
C PRO A 189 14.90 -4.63 -6.48
N THR A 190 14.94 -3.31 -6.39
CA THR A 190 14.77 -2.43 -7.55
C THR A 190 15.42 -1.06 -7.32
N ILE A 191 15.87 -0.45 -8.41
CA ILE A 191 16.27 0.97 -8.47
C ILE A 191 15.14 1.87 -9.00
N TRP A 192 14.04 1.30 -9.50
CA TRP A 192 12.96 2.01 -10.21
C TRP A 192 11.84 2.51 -9.29
N TRP A 193 12.17 2.92 -8.06
CA TRP A 193 11.17 3.36 -7.08
C TRP A 193 10.34 4.56 -7.55
N GLU A 194 10.92 5.50 -8.31
CA GLU A 194 10.15 6.58 -8.97
C GLU A 194 9.10 6.02 -9.94
N LYS A 195 9.49 5.13 -10.85
CA LYS A 195 8.56 4.55 -11.83
C LYS A 195 7.50 3.68 -11.16
N VAL A 196 7.87 2.92 -10.13
CA VAL A 196 6.95 2.09 -9.34
C VAL A 196 5.92 2.98 -8.65
N ALA A 197 6.35 4.03 -7.95
CA ALA A 197 5.46 4.95 -7.25
C ALA A 197 4.52 5.69 -8.21
N LEU A 198 5.03 6.22 -9.32
CA LEU A 198 4.21 6.85 -10.36
C LEU A 198 3.19 5.89 -10.97
N LYS A 199 3.56 4.62 -11.15
CA LYS A 199 2.63 3.60 -11.67
C LYS A 199 1.56 3.23 -10.65
N ILE A 200 1.88 3.21 -9.36
CA ILE A 200 0.90 3.05 -8.29
C ILE A 200 -0.09 4.23 -8.32
N ASP A 201 0.42 5.46 -8.46
CA ASP A 201 -0.41 6.67 -8.56
C ASP A 201 -1.38 6.60 -9.75
N GLU A 202 -0.88 6.19 -10.91
CA GLU A 202 -1.67 6.01 -12.12
C GLU A 202 -2.79 4.97 -11.97
N VAL A 203 -2.46 3.80 -11.38
CA VAL A 203 -3.38 2.64 -11.35
C VAL A 203 -4.36 2.70 -10.19
N HIS A 204 -3.94 3.21 -9.05
CA HIS A 204 -4.71 3.15 -7.80
C HIS A 204 -5.25 4.49 -7.33
N ALA A 205 -4.78 5.61 -7.89
CA ALA A 205 -5.21 6.97 -7.54
C ALA A 205 -5.35 7.19 -6.01
N PRO A 206 -4.29 6.93 -5.22
CA PRO A 206 -4.35 7.10 -3.77
C PRO A 206 -4.64 8.56 -3.39
N ALA A 207 -5.25 8.77 -2.23
CA ALA A 207 -5.62 10.11 -1.74
C ALA A 207 -4.40 11.06 -1.59
N ARG A 208 -3.21 10.50 -1.40
CA ARG A 208 -1.93 11.21 -1.45
C ARG A 208 -1.02 10.50 -2.44
N PRO A 209 -0.23 11.23 -3.24
CA PRO A 209 0.66 10.59 -4.20
C PRO A 209 1.70 9.72 -3.49
N CYS A 210 2.00 8.58 -4.10
CA CYS A 210 3.10 7.70 -3.78
C CYS A 210 4.43 8.31 -4.20
N TRP A 211 4.50 9.08 -5.28
CA TRP A 211 5.73 9.77 -5.65
C TRP A 211 5.73 11.24 -5.20
N VAL A 212 6.76 11.63 -4.46
CA VAL A 212 6.96 13.02 -4.03
C VAL A 212 8.27 13.54 -4.65
N PRO A 213 8.22 14.43 -5.65
CA PRO A 213 9.42 15.06 -6.18
C PRO A 213 10.03 15.98 -5.11
N PHE A 214 11.36 16.05 -5.10
CA PHE A 214 12.06 17.04 -4.29
C PHE A 214 11.65 18.45 -4.70
N GLY A 215 11.49 19.35 -3.73
CA GLY A 215 11.15 20.75 -3.99
C GLY A 215 11.20 21.60 -2.73
N PRO A 216 11.16 22.93 -2.87
CA PRO A 216 11.21 23.86 -1.74
C PRO A 216 10.14 23.56 -0.70
N GLY A 217 10.53 23.53 0.58
CA GLY A 217 9.62 23.29 1.70
C GLY A 217 9.12 21.85 1.82
N ARG A 218 9.63 20.90 1.02
CA ARG A 218 9.31 19.48 1.15
C ARG A 218 10.47 18.72 1.79
N SER A 219 10.13 17.81 2.70
CA SER A 219 11.07 16.88 3.31
C SER A 219 10.44 15.49 3.28
N PRO A 220 11.23 14.42 3.08
CA PRO A 220 10.74 13.08 3.29
C PRO A 220 10.43 12.86 4.78
N LEU A 221 9.68 11.81 5.03
CA LEU A 221 9.37 11.30 6.34
C LEU A 221 10.12 9.98 6.59
N PRO A 222 10.32 9.58 7.86
CA PRO A 222 10.93 8.29 8.18
C PRO A 222 10.19 7.14 7.50
N GLY A 223 10.93 6.25 6.84
CA GLY A 223 10.43 5.12 6.07
C GLY A 223 10.33 5.36 4.57
N ASP A 224 10.39 6.61 4.10
CA ASP A 224 10.33 6.90 2.66
C ASP A 224 11.55 6.34 1.92
N ILE A 225 11.32 5.85 0.70
CA ILE A 225 12.38 5.34 -0.17
C ILE A 225 12.88 6.50 -1.04
N TYR A 226 14.06 7.02 -0.74
CA TYR A 226 14.61 8.18 -1.45
C TYR A 226 15.40 7.76 -2.68
N VAL A 227 15.35 8.56 -3.74
CA VAL A 227 16.10 8.36 -4.98
C VAL A 227 17.04 9.53 -5.21
N LEU A 228 18.30 9.21 -5.52
CA LEU A 228 19.33 10.17 -5.85
C LEU A 228 19.74 10.06 -7.31
N HIS A 229 19.94 11.20 -7.93
CA HIS A 229 20.51 11.34 -9.26
C HIS A 229 21.93 11.94 -9.19
N MET A 230 22.70 11.73 -10.25
CA MET A 230 24.05 12.26 -10.34
C MET A 230 24.05 13.79 -10.25
N LEU A 231 25.02 14.35 -9.52
CA LEU A 231 25.14 15.80 -9.35
C LEU A 231 25.23 16.53 -10.70
N ASP A 232 26.15 16.07 -11.55
CA ASP A 232 26.44 16.74 -12.84
C ASP A 232 25.57 16.22 -13.99
N ARG A 233 24.86 15.10 -13.78
CA ARG A 233 23.99 14.45 -14.76
C ARG A 233 22.65 14.14 -14.11
N PRO A 234 21.82 15.17 -13.84
CA PRO A 234 20.64 15.06 -12.98
C PRO A 234 19.49 14.23 -13.58
N ALA A 235 19.63 13.72 -14.80
CA ALA A 235 18.71 12.75 -15.39
C ALA A 235 19.12 11.28 -15.11
N GLU A 236 20.35 11.06 -14.61
CA GLU A 236 20.89 9.72 -14.39
C GLU A 236 20.77 9.30 -12.93
N PHE A 237 20.27 8.08 -12.72
CA PHE A 237 20.21 7.45 -11.40
C PHE A 237 21.61 7.30 -10.78
N GLN A 238 21.72 7.55 -9.48
CA GLN A 238 22.93 7.33 -8.71
C GLN A 238 22.71 6.34 -7.56
N HIS A 239 21.64 6.50 -6.78
CA HIS A 239 21.46 5.73 -5.56
C HIS A 239 20.00 5.69 -5.09
N VAL A 240 19.69 4.67 -4.28
CA VAL A 240 18.43 4.55 -3.55
C VAL A 240 18.71 4.03 -2.14
N GLY A 241 17.90 4.46 -1.18
CA GLY A 241 17.95 3.95 0.17
C GLY A 241 16.67 4.29 0.94
N VAL A 242 16.70 4.04 2.25
CA VAL A 242 15.57 4.33 3.15
C VAL A 242 15.91 5.51 4.05
N VAL A 243 15.00 6.48 4.17
CA VAL A 243 15.10 7.54 5.18
C VAL A 243 14.72 6.97 6.54
N LEU A 244 15.57 7.11 7.55
CA LEU A 244 15.34 6.57 8.90
C LEU A 244 15.05 7.66 9.94
N SER A 245 15.50 8.88 9.68
CA SER A 245 15.10 10.09 10.39
C SER A 245 15.49 11.33 9.57
N VAL A 246 14.81 12.44 9.83
CA VAL A 246 15.15 13.75 9.29
C VAL A 246 15.20 14.75 10.45
N SER A 247 16.28 15.52 10.55
CA SER A 247 16.44 16.61 11.49
C SER A 247 17.04 17.85 10.82
N ALA A 248 17.19 18.92 11.58
CA ALA A 248 17.89 20.13 11.12
C ALA A 248 19.36 19.85 10.71
N ASP A 249 19.98 18.81 11.29
CA ASP A 249 21.37 18.44 11.02
C ASP A 249 21.54 17.56 9.77
N GLY A 250 20.42 17.13 9.16
CA GLY A 250 20.40 16.32 7.96
C GLY A 250 19.55 15.05 8.10
N TRP A 251 19.79 14.11 7.19
CA TRP A 251 19.07 12.84 7.13
C TRP A 251 19.92 11.73 7.71
N GLU A 252 19.29 10.82 8.43
CA GLU A 252 19.84 9.48 8.66
C GLU A 252 19.21 8.51 7.67
N THR A 253 20.04 7.73 6.96
CA THR A 253 19.60 6.79 5.94
C THR A 253 20.15 5.39 6.19
N GLY A 254 19.38 4.37 5.78
CA GLY A 254 19.83 3.00 5.69
C GLY A 254 20.08 2.66 4.23
N ASP A 255 21.32 2.33 3.90
CA ASP A 255 21.75 2.17 2.50
C ASP A 255 22.50 0.86 2.33
N SER A 256 22.18 0.10 1.28
CA SER A 256 23.03 -0.97 0.77
C SER A 256 23.92 -0.46 -0.36
N GLY A 257 24.93 -1.24 -0.72
CA GLY A 257 25.89 -0.83 -1.75
C GLY A 257 26.97 0.14 -1.24
N GLN A 258 27.23 0.12 0.07
CA GLN A 258 28.26 0.92 0.73
C GLN A 258 29.61 0.21 0.80
N GLY A 259 30.66 0.96 1.17
CA GLY A 259 31.99 0.45 1.40
C GLY A 259 32.56 -0.17 0.14
N ASN A 260 32.66 -1.51 0.11
CA ASN A 260 33.09 -2.24 -1.07
C ASN A 260 32.01 -2.38 -2.17
N GLY A 261 30.80 -1.86 -1.97
CA GLY A 261 29.69 -1.91 -2.92
C GLY A 261 28.69 -3.05 -2.66
N GLY A 262 28.93 -3.91 -1.67
CA GLY A 262 28.03 -4.99 -1.26
C GLY A 262 27.49 -4.86 0.17
N GLN A 263 28.01 -3.93 0.94
CA GLN A 263 27.69 -3.81 2.36
C GLN A 263 26.51 -2.87 2.61
N THR A 264 25.88 -3.02 3.77
CA THR A 264 24.75 -2.21 4.21
C THR A 264 25.08 -1.55 5.54
N GLY A 265 24.62 -0.32 5.76
CA GLY A 265 24.85 0.40 7.01
C GLY A 265 24.06 1.69 7.14
N LEU A 266 24.22 2.33 8.29
CA LEU A 266 23.66 3.65 8.55
C LEU A 266 24.51 4.74 7.90
N ARG A 267 23.87 5.83 7.48
CA ARG A 267 24.54 7.04 7.01
C ARG A 267 23.89 8.31 7.55
N LYS A 268 24.73 9.28 7.86
CA LYS A 268 24.34 10.64 8.16
C LYS A 268 24.68 11.51 6.97
N ARG A 269 23.71 12.23 6.43
CA ARG A 269 23.80 12.96 5.16
C ARG A 269 23.31 14.38 5.35
N LYS A 270 24.13 15.37 5.01
CA LYS A 270 23.65 16.76 4.91
C LYS A 270 22.94 16.94 3.58
N VAL A 271 21.82 17.64 3.62
CA VAL A 271 21.04 18.02 2.44
C VAL A 271 20.90 19.54 2.47
N ASP A 272 21.33 20.20 1.41
CA ASP A 272 21.14 21.65 1.29
C ASP A 272 19.77 22.00 0.70
N ALA A 273 19.43 23.29 0.70
CA ALA A 273 18.15 23.79 0.19
C ALA A 273 17.96 23.53 -1.32
N ALA A 274 19.04 23.29 -2.07
CA ALA A 274 18.98 22.93 -3.49
C ALA A 274 18.85 21.42 -3.72
N GLY A 275 18.79 20.63 -2.64
CA GLY A 275 18.68 19.18 -2.70
C GLY A 275 20.00 18.49 -3.01
N VAL A 276 21.13 19.17 -2.86
CA VAL A 276 22.44 18.52 -2.94
C VAL A 276 22.66 17.78 -1.62
N ILE A 277 22.91 16.48 -1.74
CA ILE A 277 23.06 15.58 -0.61
C ILE A 277 24.46 14.96 -0.58
N ASP A 278 25.01 14.83 0.63
CA ASP A 278 26.25 14.11 0.84
C ASP A 278 26.06 12.60 0.63
N GLY A 279 26.99 12.01 -0.11
CA GLY A 279 27.10 10.58 -0.36
C GLY A 279 28.34 9.98 0.30
N GLU A 280 28.76 8.82 -0.19
CA GLU A 280 29.96 8.14 0.28
C GLU A 280 31.24 8.66 -0.38
N PHE A 281 32.36 8.64 0.36
CA PHE A 281 33.68 9.09 -0.11
C PHE A 281 33.65 10.52 -0.68
N THR A 282 33.03 11.45 0.04
CA THR A 282 32.84 12.86 -0.34
C THR A 282 32.08 13.11 -1.65
N LYS A 283 31.56 12.07 -2.30
CA LYS A 283 30.72 12.21 -3.49
C LYS A 283 29.41 12.88 -3.11
N LYS A 284 28.95 13.79 -3.95
CA LYS A 284 27.65 14.45 -3.82
C LYS A 284 26.67 13.90 -4.85
N ALA A 285 25.39 14.08 -4.58
CA ALA A 285 24.29 13.71 -5.44
C ALA A 285 23.19 14.78 -5.36
N ARG A 286 22.17 14.68 -6.21
CA ARG A 286 20.93 15.44 -6.07
C ARG A 286 19.80 14.53 -5.63
N VAL A 287 19.01 14.98 -4.67
CA VAL A 287 17.75 14.34 -4.31
C VAL A 287 16.77 14.53 -5.46
N ARG A 288 16.36 13.42 -6.08
CA ARG A 288 15.34 13.44 -7.15
C ARG A 288 13.93 13.53 -6.55
N GLY A 289 13.71 12.80 -5.47
CA GLY A 289 12.42 12.66 -4.79
C GLY A 289 12.40 11.40 -3.95
N TRP A 290 11.22 11.02 -3.49
CA TRP A 290 11.04 9.81 -2.70
C TRP A 290 9.67 9.19 -2.92
N ALA A 291 9.61 7.88 -2.66
CA ALA A 291 8.36 7.15 -2.59
C ALA A 291 7.80 7.22 -1.16
N ASP A 292 6.60 7.80 -0.99
CA ASP A 292 5.93 7.97 0.30
C ASP A 292 5.42 6.62 0.83
N LEU A 293 5.96 6.22 1.98
CA LEU A 293 5.68 4.91 2.55
C LEU A 293 4.21 4.75 2.94
N ASP A 294 3.59 5.76 3.55
CA ASP A 294 2.20 5.69 3.96
C ASP A 294 1.26 5.61 2.75
N SER A 295 1.55 6.34 1.66
CA SER A 295 0.79 6.28 0.42
C SER A 295 0.94 4.91 -0.26
N ILE A 296 2.16 4.39 -0.36
CA ILE A 296 2.38 3.01 -0.87
C ILE A 296 1.62 2.01 -0.02
N TYR A 297 1.72 2.11 1.30
CA TYR A 297 1.04 1.22 2.21
C TYR A 297 -0.48 1.35 2.10
N SER A 298 -1.02 2.55 1.91
CA SER A 298 -2.48 2.75 1.73
C SER A 298 -3.07 1.99 0.54
N VAL A 299 -2.23 1.61 -0.44
CA VAL A 299 -2.60 0.77 -1.57
C VAL A 299 -2.23 -0.69 -1.31
N ALA A 300 -1.09 -0.94 -0.68
CA ALA A 300 -0.55 -2.28 -0.43
C ALA A 300 -1.03 -2.93 0.87
N TRP A 301 -1.88 -2.28 1.68
CA TRP A 301 -2.24 -2.75 3.02
C TRP A 301 -2.95 -4.12 3.02
N ALA A 302 -3.62 -4.51 1.94
CA ALA A 302 -4.19 -5.86 1.82
C ALA A 302 -3.10 -6.96 1.72
N SER A 303 -1.87 -6.56 1.44
CA SER A 303 -0.70 -7.43 1.28
C SER A 303 0.15 -7.54 2.55
N PHE A 304 0.08 -6.52 3.42
CA PHE A 304 0.84 -6.43 4.66
C PHE A 304 -0.13 -6.43 5.86
N PRO A 305 0.02 -7.33 6.84
CA PRO A 305 -0.84 -7.40 8.00
C PRO A 305 -0.70 -6.11 8.82
N PRO A 306 -1.68 -5.81 9.70
CA PRO A 306 -1.61 -4.62 10.52
C PRO A 306 -0.34 -4.73 11.33
N MET A 307 0.50 -3.72 11.19
CA MET A 307 1.63 -3.55 12.07
C MET A 307 1.05 -3.06 13.39
N VAL A 308 0.78 -3.99 14.30
CA VAL A 308 0.33 -3.72 15.68
C VAL A 308 1.53 -3.32 16.53
#